data_AF-A0A518WH83-F1
#
_entry.id   AF-A0A518WH83-F1
#
_cell.length_a   1.000
_cell.length_b   1.000
_cell.length_c   1.000
_cell.angle_alpha   90.00
_cell.angle_beta   90.00
_cell.angle_gamma   90.00
#
_symmetry.space_group_name_H-M   'P 1'
#
loop_
_entity.id
_entity.type
_entity.pdbx_description
1 polymer ?
#
loop_
_entity_poly.entity_id
_entity_poly.type
_entity_poly.pdbx_seq_one_letter_code
_entity_poly.pdbx_strand_id
1 'polypeptide(L)'
;MSLDPQVVAYRAARAAAGTRPLYTQTLAEARAADLAAIRAGGGDGEPVHEVRDTTVPGPDGDLRVRVHRPAGDGPLPTLVYFFGGGWTLGSVETADGICRRLANATPCQVVTVGYRLAPEHPFPAAVLDCHAATRWLAEHAAALRVDPDRLVVGGDSAGGNLAAAVTLLARAEGGPRLAGQLLVYPNTDQRAAPRPTDDQDPLLFNRHSVDWYRGHYLADPADAADPLASPLLADDLSGLPPALVITAEHDPLRDEGERYAQRLREAGVPVRASRYPGMIHGFFAMPGVFDAGRRAQDEAAAFLRDVFGLPTPPAGSPLTATVGDGR
;
A
#
# COMPACT_ATOMS: atom_id res chain seq x y z
N MET A 1 16.50 -19.79 -0.72
CA MET A 1 15.75 -20.69 0.18
C MET A 1 14.52 -21.20 -0.55
N SER A 2 13.74 -22.12 0.03
CA SER A 2 12.51 -22.63 -0.59
C SER A 2 11.32 -21.71 -0.30
N LEU A 3 10.34 -21.71 -1.22
CA LEU A 3 9.04 -21.08 -0.98
C LEU A 3 8.36 -21.64 0.28
N ASP A 4 7.56 -20.80 0.94
CA ASP A 4 6.71 -21.23 2.04
C ASP A 4 5.67 -22.27 1.56
N PRO A 5 5.30 -23.28 2.38
CA PRO A 5 4.28 -24.27 2.01
C PRO A 5 2.94 -23.66 1.54
N GLN A 6 2.48 -22.55 2.13
CA GLN A 6 1.24 -21.87 1.70
C GLN A 6 1.41 -21.26 0.29
N VAL A 7 2.59 -20.77 -0.04
CA VAL A 7 2.91 -20.27 -1.38
C VAL A 7 2.97 -21.42 -2.39
N VAL A 8 3.56 -22.55 -2.03
CA VAL A 8 3.58 -23.75 -2.88
C VAL A 8 2.14 -24.22 -3.18
N ALA A 9 1.28 -24.29 -2.16
CA ALA A 9 -0.12 -24.67 -2.31
C ALA A 9 -0.91 -23.66 -3.17
N TYR A 10 -0.72 -22.36 -2.94
CA TYR A 10 -1.35 -21.29 -3.72
C TYR A 10 -0.97 -21.38 -5.21
N ARG A 11 0.33 -21.54 -5.50
CA ARG A 11 0.84 -21.74 -6.86
C ARG A 11 0.24 -22.98 -7.52
N ALA A 12 0.16 -24.09 -6.81
CA ALA A 12 -0.44 -25.33 -7.32
C ALA A 12 -1.94 -25.16 -7.64
N ALA A 13 -2.68 -24.45 -6.79
CA ALA A 13 -4.09 -24.13 -7.04
C ALA A 13 -4.27 -23.27 -8.31
N ARG A 14 -3.41 -22.26 -8.51
CA ARG A 14 -3.43 -21.44 -9.73
C ARG A 14 -3.14 -22.26 -10.99
N ALA A 15 -2.18 -23.19 -10.91
CA ALA A 15 -1.88 -24.11 -12.00
C ALA A 15 -3.09 -24.99 -12.34
N ALA A 16 -3.72 -25.60 -11.33
CA ALA A 16 -4.88 -26.47 -11.49
C ALA A 16 -6.10 -25.72 -12.07
N ALA A 17 -6.28 -24.45 -11.70
CA ALA A 17 -7.34 -23.59 -12.23
C ALA A 17 -7.04 -23.02 -13.63
N GLY A 18 -5.86 -23.30 -14.21
CA GLY A 18 -5.45 -22.71 -15.48
C GLY A 18 -5.38 -21.17 -15.43
N THR A 19 -5.01 -20.61 -14.26
CA THR A 19 -5.01 -19.15 -14.05
C THR A 19 -4.01 -18.49 -14.99
N ARG A 20 -4.52 -17.63 -15.88
CA ARG A 20 -3.69 -16.86 -16.82
C ARG A 20 -2.99 -15.70 -16.10
N PRO A 21 -1.72 -15.38 -16.42
CA PRO A 21 -1.09 -14.18 -15.93
C PRO A 21 -1.88 -12.92 -16.32
N LEU A 22 -1.96 -11.91 -15.45
CA LEU A 22 -2.74 -10.69 -15.71
C LEU A 22 -2.26 -9.95 -16.97
N TYR A 23 -0.94 -9.89 -17.18
CA TYR A 23 -0.32 -9.25 -18.34
C TYR A 23 -0.61 -9.95 -19.69
N THR A 24 -1.32 -11.10 -19.69
CA THR A 24 -1.78 -11.79 -20.91
C THR A 24 -3.26 -11.56 -21.24
N GLN A 25 -3.95 -10.78 -20.42
CA GLN A 25 -5.38 -10.51 -20.54
C GLN A 25 -5.63 -9.10 -21.06
N THR A 26 -6.85 -8.81 -21.50
CA THR A 26 -7.27 -7.42 -21.71
C THR A 26 -7.27 -6.66 -20.37
N LEU A 27 -7.14 -5.34 -20.43
CA LEU A 27 -7.11 -4.52 -19.21
C LEU A 27 -8.38 -4.67 -18.36
N ALA A 28 -9.56 -4.76 -19.01
CA ALA A 28 -10.83 -4.97 -18.32
C ALA A 28 -10.88 -6.34 -17.60
N GLU A 29 -10.43 -7.41 -18.27
CA GLU A 29 -10.33 -8.74 -17.65
C GLU A 29 -9.32 -8.75 -16.49
N ALA A 30 -8.16 -8.11 -16.67
CA ALA A 30 -7.14 -8.02 -15.62
C ALA A 30 -7.65 -7.29 -14.37
N ARG A 31 -8.36 -6.17 -14.54
CA ARG A 31 -9.00 -5.41 -13.44
C ARG A 31 -10.04 -6.26 -12.69
N ALA A 32 -10.89 -6.98 -13.43
CA ALA A 32 -11.89 -7.85 -12.83
C ALA A 32 -11.26 -9.06 -12.10
N ALA A 33 -10.23 -9.68 -12.70
CA ALA A 33 -9.52 -10.82 -12.12
C ALA A 33 -8.75 -10.44 -10.85
N ASP A 34 -8.12 -9.27 -10.82
CA ASP A 34 -7.43 -8.74 -9.65
C ASP A 34 -8.40 -8.55 -8.47
N LEU A 35 -9.51 -7.84 -8.69
CA LEU A 35 -10.54 -7.64 -7.66
C LEU A 35 -11.09 -8.98 -7.13
N ALA A 36 -11.35 -9.94 -8.02
CA ALA A 36 -11.82 -11.27 -7.62
C ALA A 36 -10.79 -12.02 -6.78
N ALA A 37 -9.51 -11.99 -7.18
CA ALA A 37 -8.43 -12.64 -6.46
C ALA A 37 -8.21 -12.04 -5.06
N ILE A 38 -8.23 -10.72 -4.93
CA ILE A 38 -8.09 -10.03 -3.65
C ILE A 38 -9.26 -10.34 -2.72
N ARG A 39 -10.51 -10.34 -3.23
CA ARG A 39 -11.68 -10.73 -2.42
C ARG A 39 -11.59 -12.19 -1.93
N ALA A 40 -11.20 -13.09 -2.81
CA ALA A 40 -11.04 -14.51 -2.44
C ALA A 40 -9.89 -14.71 -1.44
N GLY A 41 -8.80 -13.94 -1.58
CA GLY A 41 -7.62 -14.09 -0.73
C GLY A 41 -7.68 -13.30 0.59
N GLY A 42 -8.53 -12.29 0.69
CA GLY A 42 -8.68 -11.42 1.85
C GLY A 42 -9.32 -12.11 3.07
N GLY A 43 -10.15 -13.13 2.84
CA GLY A 43 -10.99 -13.74 3.87
C GLY A 43 -12.21 -12.89 4.21
N ASP A 44 -12.90 -13.24 5.30
CA ASP A 44 -14.08 -12.49 5.75
C ASP A 44 -13.67 -11.08 6.22
N GLY A 45 -14.35 -10.06 5.70
CA GLY A 45 -14.08 -8.67 6.06
C GLY A 45 -14.44 -8.39 7.51
N GLU A 46 -13.50 -7.81 8.26
CA GLU A 46 -13.75 -7.43 9.65
C GLU A 46 -14.79 -6.29 9.75
N PRO A 47 -15.79 -6.37 10.65
CA PRO A 47 -16.65 -5.24 10.91
C PRO A 47 -15.81 -4.08 11.47
N VAL A 48 -16.14 -2.87 11.03
CA VAL A 48 -15.56 -1.61 11.49
C VAL A 48 -16.74 -0.73 11.91
N HIS A 49 -16.54 0.13 12.90
CA HIS A 49 -17.61 0.96 13.47
C HIS A 49 -18.36 1.78 12.41
N GLU A 50 -17.63 2.39 11.47
CA GLU A 50 -18.23 3.07 10.32
C GLU A 50 -17.38 2.84 9.06
N VAL A 51 -18.06 2.62 7.93
CA VAL A 51 -17.46 2.68 6.60
C VAL A 51 -18.27 3.66 5.75
N ARG A 52 -17.61 4.70 5.24
CA ARG A 52 -18.25 5.77 4.47
C ARG A 52 -17.50 6.06 3.18
N ASP A 53 -18.24 6.05 2.07
CA ASP A 53 -17.76 6.54 0.79
C ASP A 53 -18.08 8.03 0.65
N THR A 54 -17.11 8.82 0.21
CA THR A 54 -17.26 10.26 -0.05
C THR A 54 -16.28 10.71 -1.15
N THR A 55 -16.22 12.00 -1.43
CA THR A 55 -15.27 12.57 -2.39
C THR A 55 -14.43 13.66 -1.74
N VAL A 56 -13.22 13.85 -2.28
CA VAL A 56 -12.36 14.99 -1.97
C VAL A 56 -11.94 15.66 -3.30
N PRO A 57 -11.70 16.97 -3.33
CA PRO A 57 -11.20 17.64 -4.53
C PRO A 57 -9.84 17.06 -4.95
N GLY A 58 -9.71 16.71 -6.23
CA GLY A 58 -8.46 16.35 -6.87
C GLY A 58 -8.06 17.34 -7.97
N PRO A 59 -6.88 17.13 -8.58
CA PRO A 59 -6.34 18.01 -9.62
C PRO A 59 -7.21 18.10 -10.90
N ASP A 60 -7.99 17.05 -11.19
CA ASP A 60 -8.79 16.92 -12.42
C ASP A 60 -10.23 16.46 -12.11
N GLY A 61 -10.75 16.96 -10.98
CA GLY A 61 -12.08 16.62 -10.48
C GLY A 61 -12.06 15.85 -9.16
N ASP A 62 -13.25 15.48 -8.70
CA ASP A 62 -13.44 14.81 -7.41
C ASP A 62 -12.82 13.39 -7.40
N LEU A 63 -12.02 13.11 -6.38
CA LEU A 63 -11.47 11.80 -6.08
C LEU A 63 -12.40 11.07 -5.10
N ARG A 64 -12.81 9.85 -5.45
CA ARG A 64 -13.51 8.99 -4.50
C ARG A 64 -12.58 8.59 -3.36
N VAL A 65 -13.05 8.69 -2.13
CA VAL A 65 -12.35 8.15 -0.96
C VAL A 65 -13.27 7.25 -0.16
N ARG A 66 -12.69 6.22 0.45
CA ARG A 66 -13.38 5.37 1.43
C ARG A 66 -12.75 5.56 2.80
N VAL A 67 -13.58 5.90 3.78
CA VAL A 67 -13.18 6.10 5.16
C VAL A 67 -13.62 4.90 5.99
N HIS A 68 -12.66 4.21 6.60
CA HIS A 68 -12.88 3.22 7.64
C HIS A 68 -12.57 3.87 8.99
N ARG A 69 -13.59 4.04 9.82
CA ARG A 69 -13.46 4.73 11.11
C ARG A 69 -13.73 3.76 12.26
N PRO A 70 -12.78 3.55 13.18
CA PRO A 70 -13.02 2.75 14.38
C PRO A 70 -13.89 3.51 15.38
N ALA A 71 -14.35 2.81 16.42
CA ALA A 71 -15.08 3.45 17.51
C ALA A 71 -14.17 4.49 18.21
N GLY A 72 -14.74 5.65 18.55
CA GLY A 72 -14.01 6.70 19.26
C GLY A 72 -14.51 8.11 18.96
N ASP A 73 -14.45 8.94 19.99
CA ASP A 73 -14.77 10.36 19.91
C ASP A 73 -13.55 11.21 19.56
N GLY A 74 -13.78 12.25 18.77
CA GLY A 74 -12.81 13.29 18.44
C GLY A 74 -12.02 13.05 17.15
N PRO A 75 -11.07 13.96 16.84
CA PRO A 75 -10.07 13.77 15.81
C PRO A 75 -9.25 12.51 16.05
N LEU A 76 -9.14 11.63 15.05
CA LEU A 76 -8.37 10.39 15.14
C LEU A 76 -7.04 10.51 14.38
N PRO A 77 -5.97 9.85 14.87
CA PRO A 77 -4.82 9.60 14.01
C PRO A 77 -5.28 8.90 12.74
N THR A 78 -4.69 9.23 11.61
CA THR A 78 -5.20 8.82 10.30
C THR A 78 -4.10 8.24 9.41
N LEU A 79 -4.37 7.06 8.85
CA LEU A 79 -3.61 6.47 7.77
C LEU A 79 -4.30 6.81 6.44
N VAL A 80 -3.62 7.54 5.56
CA VAL A 80 -4.02 7.71 4.17
C VAL A 80 -3.44 6.53 3.38
N TYR A 81 -4.29 5.64 2.91
CA TYR A 81 -3.90 4.38 2.27
C TYR A 81 -4.04 4.46 0.75
N PHE A 82 -3.00 4.01 0.05
CA PHE A 82 -2.94 3.90 -1.40
C PHE A 82 -2.87 2.40 -1.75
N PHE A 83 -3.84 1.91 -2.53
CA PHE A 83 -3.90 0.50 -2.91
C PHE A 83 -2.83 0.13 -3.94
N GLY A 84 -2.43 -1.14 -3.96
CA GLY A 84 -1.59 -1.73 -5.01
C GLY A 84 -2.34 -2.00 -6.32
N GLY A 85 -1.69 -2.70 -7.26
CA GLY A 85 -2.24 -2.95 -8.61
C GLY A 85 -1.50 -2.27 -9.75
N GLY A 86 -0.24 -1.87 -9.52
CA GLY A 86 0.65 -1.36 -10.56
C GLY A 86 0.12 -0.11 -11.27
N TRP A 87 -0.51 0.80 -10.51
CA TRP A 87 -1.17 2.03 -10.99
C TRP A 87 -2.28 1.81 -12.04
N THR A 88 -2.55 0.55 -12.39
CA THR A 88 -3.31 0.14 -13.57
C THR A 88 -4.57 -0.62 -13.18
N LEU A 89 -4.49 -1.36 -12.07
CA LEU A 89 -5.54 -2.14 -11.43
C LEU A 89 -5.80 -1.57 -10.02
N GLY A 90 -6.69 -2.24 -9.29
CA GLY A 90 -7.05 -1.85 -7.94
C GLY A 90 -8.14 -0.79 -7.89
N SER A 91 -8.73 -0.65 -6.71
CA SER A 91 -9.71 0.38 -6.38
C SER A 91 -9.85 0.47 -4.86
N VAL A 92 -10.72 1.36 -4.35
CA VAL A 92 -11.06 1.38 -2.92
C VAL A 92 -11.62 0.03 -2.42
N GLU A 93 -12.20 -0.78 -3.32
CA GLU A 93 -12.69 -2.12 -3.00
C GLU A 93 -11.58 -3.15 -2.82
N THR A 94 -10.45 -3.04 -3.53
CA THR A 94 -9.33 -4.00 -3.35
C THR A 94 -8.59 -3.74 -2.04
N ALA A 95 -8.57 -2.51 -1.55
CA ALA A 95 -7.98 -2.16 -0.26
C ALA A 95 -8.87 -2.46 0.96
N ASP A 96 -10.16 -2.74 0.76
CA ASP A 96 -11.17 -2.72 1.83
C ASP A 96 -10.81 -3.66 3.01
N GLY A 97 -10.38 -4.89 2.73
CA GLY A 97 -10.01 -5.86 3.76
C GLY A 97 -8.79 -5.43 4.58
N ILE A 98 -7.74 -4.93 3.91
CA ILE A 98 -6.53 -4.39 4.56
C ILE A 98 -6.93 -3.22 5.48
N CYS A 99 -7.66 -2.25 4.94
CA CYS A 99 -8.00 -1.01 5.64
C CYS A 99 -8.91 -1.26 6.85
N ARG A 100 -9.84 -2.22 6.76
CA ARG A 100 -10.65 -2.64 7.91
C ARG A 100 -9.80 -3.19 9.05
N ARG A 101 -8.90 -4.12 8.73
CA ARG A 101 -8.01 -4.71 9.72
C ARG A 101 -7.10 -3.68 10.35
N LEU A 102 -6.48 -2.80 9.54
CA LEU A 102 -5.59 -1.76 10.05
C LEU A 102 -6.33 -0.76 10.94
N ALA A 103 -7.56 -0.36 10.59
CA ALA A 103 -8.41 0.51 11.41
C ALA A 103 -8.81 -0.12 12.75
N ASN A 104 -8.95 -1.45 12.81
CA ASN A 104 -9.28 -2.18 14.04
C ASN A 104 -8.03 -2.43 14.90
N ALA A 105 -6.95 -2.95 14.30
CA ALA A 105 -5.71 -3.29 14.99
C ALA A 105 -4.95 -2.04 15.48
N THR A 106 -5.09 -0.94 14.76
CA THR A 106 -4.65 0.39 15.16
C THR A 106 -5.91 1.25 15.23
N PRO A 107 -6.42 1.64 16.41
CA PRO A 107 -7.64 2.44 16.53
C PRO A 107 -7.42 3.87 15.97
N CYS A 108 -7.29 3.94 14.66
CA CYS A 108 -6.99 5.06 13.80
C CYS A 108 -7.95 5.02 12.61
N GLN A 109 -8.25 6.17 12.05
CA GLN A 109 -9.03 6.26 10.82
C GLN A 109 -8.15 5.83 9.64
N VAL A 110 -8.71 5.06 8.70
CA VAL A 110 -8.03 4.72 7.44
C VAL A 110 -8.82 5.34 6.29
N VAL A 111 -8.16 6.15 5.47
CA VAL A 111 -8.76 6.82 4.30
C VAL A 111 -8.09 6.29 3.05
N THR A 112 -8.82 5.49 2.28
CA THR A 112 -8.33 4.93 1.01
C THR A 112 -8.61 5.93 -0.12
N VAL A 113 -7.60 6.29 -0.90
CA VAL A 113 -7.74 7.24 -2.01
C VAL A 113 -7.96 6.50 -3.32
N GLY A 114 -9.10 6.73 -3.97
CA GLY A 114 -9.44 6.29 -5.32
C GLY A 114 -8.76 7.12 -6.39
N TYR A 115 -7.43 7.00 -6.50
CA TYR A 115 -6.62 7.73 -7.47
C TYR A 115 -6.86 7.27 -8.91
N ARG A 116 -6.61 8.14 -9.89
CA ARG A 116 -6.75 7.82 -11.32
C ARG A 116 -5.73 6.77 -11.76
N LEU A 117 -6.17 5.87 -12.64
CA LEU A 117 -5.37 4.73 -13.09
C LEU A 117 -4.78 4.96 -14.49
N ALA A 118 -3.61 4.38 -14.70
CA ALA A 118 -3.01 4.16 -16.00
C ALA A 118 -3.71 2.99 -16.74
N PRO A 119 -3.63 2.93 -18.09
CA PRO A 119 -3.02 3.92 -18.99
C PRO A 119 -3.92 5.13 -19.30
N GLU A 120 -5.15 5.19 -18.79
CA GLU A 120 -6.05 6.33 -19.03
C GLU A 120 -5.47 7.64 -18.48
N HIS A 121 -4.79 7.55 -17.34
CA HIS A 121 -4.09 8.65 -16.69
C HIS A 121 -2.70 8.16 -16.26
N PRO A 122 -1.69 8.21 -17.16
CA PRO A 122 -0.34 7.80 -16.83
C PRO A 122 0.30 8.74 -15.80
N PHE A 123 1.50 8.40 -15.35
CA PHE A 123 2.35 9.24 -14.51
C PHE A 123 2.39 10.69 -15.05
N PRO A 124 2.27 11.72 -14.20
CA PRO A 124 2.25 11.70 -12.73
C PRO A 124 0.84 11.68 -12.09
N ALA A 125 -0.23 11.36 -12.82
CA ALA A 125 -1.61 11.57 -12.35
C ALA A 125 -1.92 10.95 -10.97
N ALA A 126 -1.59 9.67 -10.76
CA ALA A 126 -1.84 8.99 -9.50
C ALA A 126 -1.07 9.62 -8.32
N VAL A 127 0.18 10.05 -8.52
CA VAL A 127 0.99 10.73 -7.49
C VAL A 127 0.32 12.04 -7.08
N LEU A 128 -0.10 12.83 -8.06
CA LEU A 128 -0.74 14.13 -7.81
C LEU A 128 -2.10 13.98 -7.13
N ASP A 129 -2.88 12.95 -7.48
CA ASP A 129 -4.16 12.64 -6.83
C ASP A 129 -3.96 12.27 -5.35
N CYS A 130 -3.03 11.36 -5.08
CA CYS A 130 -2.70 10.94 -3.71
C CYS A 130 -2.18 12.10 -2.87
N HIS A 131 -1.33 12.97 -3.44
CA HIS A 131 -0.82 14.16 -2.76
C HIS A 131 -1.94 15.16 -2.49
N ALA A 132 -2.77 15.48 -3.48
CA ALA A 132 -3.90 16.41 -3.33
C ALA A 132 -4.89 15.92 -2.25
N ALA A 133 -5.25 14.63 -2.25
CA ALA A 133 -6.10 14.05 -1.22
C ALA A 133 -5.46 14.14 0.18
N THR A 134 -4.17 13.85 0.29
CA THR A 134 -3.42 13.94 1.57
C THR A 134 -3.37 15.36 2.10
N ARG A 135 -3.07 16.34 1.25
CA ARG A 135 -3.11 17.77 1.58
C ARG A 135 -4.51 18.19 2.03
N TRP A 136 -5.53 17.84 1.25
CA TRP A 136 -6.90 18.22 1.55
C TRP A 136 -7.38 17.67 2.90
N LEU A 137 -7.04 16.40 3.20
CA LEU A 137 -7.32 15.76 4.49
C LEU A 137 -6.70 16.52 5.68
N ALA A 138 -5.46 16.99 5.52
CA ALA A 138 -4.77 17.77 6.55
C ALA A 138 -5.38 19.18 6.73
N GLU A 139 -5.70 19.85 5.62
CA GLU A 139 -6.27 21.21 5.61
C GLU A 139 -7.72 21.23 6.12
N HIS A 140 -8.49 20.17 5.88
CA HIS A 140 -9.92 20.04 6.26
C HIS A 140 -10.13 19.04 7.40
N ALA A 141 -9.14 18.89 8.27
CA ALA A 141 -9.08 17.85 9.29
C ALA A 141 -10.33 17.80 10.20
N ALA A 142 -10.91 18.96 10.53
CA ALA A 142 -12.13 19.04 11.33
C ALA A 142 -13.34 18.37 10.66
N ALA A 143 -13.52 18.55 9.35
CA ALA A 143 -14.65 18.00 8.60
C ALA A 143 -14.64 16.47 8.56
N LEU A 144 -13.45 15.87 8.60
CA LEU A 144 -13.25 14.42 8.59
C LEU A 144 -12.83 13.85 9.95
N ARG A 145 -12.84 14.67 11.00
CA ARG A 145 -12.38 14.30 12.35
C ARG A 145 -11.03 13.56 12.29
N VAL A 146 -10.11 14.15 11.55
CA VAL A 146 -8.70 13.76 11.40
C VAL A 146 -7.88 14.59 12.37
N ASP A 147 -6.89 13.98 12.99
CA ASP A 147 -5.82 14.69 13.69
C ASP A 147 -4.70 15.02 12.69
N PRO A 148 -4.50 16.30 12.31
CA PRO A 148 -3.55 16.68 11.26
C PRO A 148 -2.08 16.51 11.68
N ASP A 149 -1.78 16.40 12.98
CA ASP A 149 -0.43 16.16 13.48
C ASP A 149 -0.07 14.67 13.52
N ARG A 150 -1.05 13.79 13.32
CA ARG A 150 -0.92 12.33 13.34
C ARG A 150 -1.43 11.73 12.04
N LEU A 151 -0.87 12.20 10.93
CA LEU A 151 -1.11 11.68 9.58
C LEU A 151 0.02 10.76 9.11
N VAL A 152 -0.30 9.54 8.71
CA VAL A 152 0.64 8.60 8.06
C VAL A 152 0.14 8.36 6.64
N VAL A 153 1.06 8.30 5.67
CA VAL A 153 0.75 7.75 4.34
C VAL A 153 1.23 6.32 4.25
N GLY A 154 0.53 5.47 3.51
CA GLY A 154 0.96 4.10 3.34
C GLY A 154 0.30 3.40 2.19
N GLY A 155 0.84 2.25 1.82
CA GLY A 155 0.29 1.45 0.75
C GLY A 155 1.14 0.25 0.43
N ASP A 156 0.62 -0.56 -0.48
CA ASP A 156 1.25 -1.80 -0.92
C ASP A 156 1.58 -1.76 -2.41
N SER A 157 2.74 -2.29 -2.81
CA SER A 157 3.22 -2.33 -4.20
C SER A 157 3.28 -0.92 -4.82
N ALA A 158 2.49 -0.66 -5.87
CA ALA A 158 2.29 0.68 -6.43
C ALA A 158 1.79 1.69 -5.39
N GLY A 159 0.96 1.28 -4.43
CA GLY A 159 0.56 2.13 -3.32
C GLY A 159 1.71 2.49 -2.40
N GLY A 160 2.67 1.58 -2.20
CA GLY A 160 3.91 1.84 -1.47
C GLY A 160 4.83 2.82 -2.21
N ASN A 161 4.88 2.74 -3.55
CA ASN A 161 5.53 3.74 -4.40
C ASN A 161 4.89 5.13 -4.22
N LEU A 162 3.56 5.21 -4.33
CA LEU A 162 2.79 6.44 -4.17
C LEU A 162 3.01 7.04 -2.78
N ALA A 163 3.04 6.22 -1.72
CA ALA A 163 3.32 6.68 -0.36
C ALA A 163 4.70 7.33 -0.24
N ALA A 164 5.74 6.72 -0.81
CA ALA A 164 7.07 7.30 -0.84
C ALA A 164 7.12 8.60 -1.67
N ALA A 165 6.50 8.64 -2.84
CA ALA A 165 6.44 9.84 -3.70
C ALA A 165 5.68 11.01 -3.04
N VAL A 166 4.52 10.76 -2.43
CA VAL A 166 3.76 11.76 -1.67
C VAL A 166 4.57 12.28 -0.49
N THR A 167 5.35 11.43 0.16
CA THR A 167 6.24 11.85 1.25
C THR A 167 7.32 12.83 0.76
N LEU A 168 7.90 12.59 -0.43
CA LEU A 168 8.84 13.50 -1.07
C LEU A 168 8.18 14.85 -1.41
N LEU A 169 6.99 14.82 -2.00
CA LEU A 169 6.23 16.03 -2.36
C LEU A 169 5.83 16.85 -1.13
N ALA A 170 5.28 16.21 -0.09
CA ALA A 170 4.90 16.87 1.14
C ALA A 170 6.09 17.60 1.79
N ARG A 171 7.28 16.99 1.80
CA ARG A 171 8.50 17.66 2.26
C ARG A 171 8.88 18.83 1.34
N ALA A 172 8.90 18.62 0.03
CA ALA A 172 9.32 19.63 -0.95
C ALA A 172 8.43 20.88 -0.93
N GLU A 173 7.13 20.71 -0.69
CA GLU A 173 6.14 21.80 -0.62
C GLU A 173 5.95 22.37 0.80
N GLY A 174 6.67 21.85 1.80
CA GLY A 174 6.58 22.30 3.18
C GLY A 174 5.34 21.83 3.94
N GLY A 175 4.58 20.87 3.41
CA GLY A 175 3.48 20.22 4.12
C GLY A 175 2.57 19.35 3.23
N PRO A 176 1.64 18.59 3.85
CA PRO A 176 1.40 18.50 5.29
C PRO A 176 2.50 17.74 6.03
N ARG A 177 2.58 17.92 7.34
CA ARG A 177 3.50 17.14 8.17
C ARG A 177 3.01 15.70 8.24
N LEU A 178 3.87 14.77 7.84
CA LEU A 178 3.61 13.34 7.96
C LEU A 178 4.32 12.78 9.19
N ALA A 179 3.61 11.98 9.98
CA ALA A 179 4.12 11.30 11.16
C ALA A 179 4.88 10.00 10.80
N GLY A 180 4.59 9.40 9.64
CA GLY A 180 5.25 8.18 9.17
C GLY A 180 4.90 7.81 7.74
N GLN A 181 5.61 6.81 7.20
CA GLN A 181 5.32 6.17 5.91
C GLN A 181 5.33 4.64 6.04
N LEU A 182 4.23 3.99 5.66
CA LEU A 182 4.09 2.52 5.64
C LEU A 182 4.26 2.00 4.21
N LEU A 183 5.39 1.34 3.93
CA LEU A 183 5.78 0.92 2.59
C LEU A 183 5.81 -0.60 2.49
N VAL A 184 4.77 -1.20 1.92
CA VAL A 184 4.67 -2.65 1.76
C VAL A 184 5.09 -3.05 0.36
N TYR A 185 6.18 -3.82 0.26
CA TYR A 185 6.87 -4.26 -0.98
C TYR A 185 6.88 -3.19 -2.09
N PRO A 186 7.35 -1.96 -1.80
CA PRO A 186 7.17 -0.83 -2.70
C PRO A 186 8.01 -1.01 -3.97
N ASN A 187 7.43 -0.67 -5.13
CA ASN A 187 8.23 -0.43 -6.34
C ASN A 187 8.92 0.92 -6.18
N THR A 188 10.25 0.97 -6.16
CA THR A 188 11.00 2.22 -5.87
C THR A 188 11.96 2.63 -6.98
N ASP A 189 12.13 1.80 -8.01
CA ASP A 189 12.97 2.09 -9.17
C ASP A 189 12.34 1.59 -10.47
N GLN A 190 11.80 2.52 -11.24
CA GLN A 190 11.19 2.26 -12.55
C GLN A 190 12.23 2.13 -13.67
N ARG A 191 13.53 2.18 -13.39
CA ARG A 191 14.54 1.90 -14.40
C ARG A 191 14.58 0.41 -14.69
N ALA A 192 14.92 0.05 -15.92
CA ALA A 192 15.05 -1.36 -16.28
C ALA A 192 16.26 -1.97 -15.56
N ALA A 193 16.05 -3.02 -14.77
CA ALA A 193 17.13 -3.76 -14.14
C ALA A 193 17.61 -4.91 -15.04
N PRO A 194 18.90 -5.29 -15.00
CA PRO A 194 19.40 -6.49 -15.67
C PRO A 194 18.64 -7.75 -15.23
N ARG A 195 18.47 -8.71 -16.14
CA ARG A 195 17.62 -9.91 -15.94
C ARG A 195 18.45 -11.11 -15.47
N PRO A 196 18.22 -11.66 -14.26
CA PRO A 196 18.48 -13.07 -14.01
C PRO A 196 17.43 -13.90 -14.77
N THR A 197 17.84 -15.00 -15.40
CA THR A 197 16.95 -15.89 -16.17
C THR A 197 15.96 -16.68 -15.31
N ASP A 198 16.18 -16.73 -14.00
CA ASP A 198 15.62 -17.79 -13.15
C ASP A 198 14.36 -17.38 -12.37
N ASP A 199 13.90 -16.12 -12.46
CA ASP A 199 12.76 -15.59 -11.70
C ASP A 199 11.59 -15.15 -12.61
N GLN A 200 11.00 -16.14 -13.28
CA GLN A 200 9.96 -15.95 -14.31
C GLN A 200 8.78 -16.89 -14.13
N ASP A 201 8.43 -17.28 -12.89
CA ASP A 201 7.25 -18.13 -12.69
C ASP A 201 5.99 -17.40 -13.16
N PRO A 202 5.32 -17.83 -14.25
CA PRO A 202 4.16 -17.13 -14.79
C PRO A 202 2.93 -17.23 -13.87
N LEU A 203 2.94 -18.15 -12.90
CA LEU A 203 1.86 -18.31 -11.94
C LEU A 203 1.94 -17.31 -10.79
N LEU A 204 3.05 -16.60 -10.64
CA LEU A 204 3.31 -15.63 -9.58
C LEU A 204 3.63 -14.25 -10.18
N PHE A 205 3.70 -13.22 -9.33
CA PHE A 205 4.17 -11.91 -9.76
C PHE A 205 5.65 -11.99 -10.15
N ASN A 206 6.00 -11.53 -11.34
CA ASN A 206 7.31 -11.70 -11.93
C ASN A 206 7.72 -10.45 -12.73
N ARG A 207 8.88 -10.48 -13.39
CA ARG A 207 9.39 -9.34 -14.15
C ARG A 207 8.53 -8.97 -15.37
N HIS A 208 7.83 -9.92 -16.00
CA HIS A 208 6.86 -9.59 -17.04
C HIS A 208 5.69 -8.77 -16.49
N SER A 209 5.24 -9.06 -15.26
CA SER A 209 4.26 -8.21 -14.57
C SER A 209 4.81 -6.79 -14.37
N VAL A 210 6.04 -6.65 -13.88
CA VAL A 210 6.68 -5.34 -13.67
C VAL A 210 6.76 -4.54 -14.97
N ASP A 211 7.26 -5.16 -16.05
CA ASP A 211 7.39 -4.51 -17.36
C ASP A 211 6.02 -4.09 -17.91
N TRP A 212 4.99 -4.92 -17.75
CA TRP A 212 3.63 -4.60 -18.20
C TRP A 212 3.02 -3.42 -17.45
N TYR A 213 3.12 -3.39 -16.12
CA TYR A 213 2.65 -2.25 -15.32
C TYR A 213 3.41 -0.96 -15.65
N ARG A 214 4.73 -1.04 -15.80
CA ARG A 214 5.56 0.11 -16.17
C ARG A 214 5.18 0.68 -17.53
N GLY A 215 4.89 -0.19 -18.50
CA GLY A 215 4.49 0.21 -19.85
C GLY A 215 3.13 0.92 -19.90
N HIS A 216 2.23 0.67 -18.94
CA HIS A 216 1.01 1.47 -18.77
C HIS A 216 1.27 2.75 -17.98
N TYR A 217 2.06 2.66 -16.91
CA TYR A 217 2.25 3.73 -15.95
C TYR A 217 3.02 4.92 -16.52
N LEU A 218 4.13 4.70 -17.23
CA LEU A 218 4.96 5.79 -17.72
C LEU A 218 4.47 6.27 -19.09
N ALA A 219 4.11 7.54 -19.19
CA ALA A 219 3.80 8.18 -20.47
C ALA A 219 5.05 8.31 -21.35
N ASP A 220 6.17 8.73 -20.74
CA ASP A 220 7.49 8.76 -21.34
C ASP A 220 8.44 7.81 -20.57
N PRO A 221 9.14 6.87 -21.22
CA PRO A 221 10.17 6.06 -20.57
C PRO A 221 11.24 6.87 -19.80
N ALA A 222 11.49 8.13 -20.17
CA ALA A 222 12.40 9.01 -19.45
C ALA A 222 11.93 9.36 -18.03
N ASP A 223 10.60 9.34 -17.79
CA ASP A 223 10.00 9.57 -16.47
C ASP A 223 10.44 8.52 -15.44
N ALA A 224 10.98 7.37 -15.88
CA ALA A 224 11.58 6.38 -14.99
C ALA A 224 12.72 6.94 -14.13
N ALA A 225 13.36 8.03 -14.54
CA ALA A 225 14.39 8.71 -13.77
C ALA A 225 13.85 9.75 -12.78
N ASP A 226 12.57 10.11 -12.87
CA ASP A 226 11.94 11.10 -11.98
C ASP A 226 11.79 10.50 -10.56
N PRO A 227 12.23 11.20 -9.50
CA PRO A 227 12.07 10.73 -8.11
C PRO A 227 10.62 10.46 -7.66
N LEU A 228 9.61 11.01 -8.34
CA LEU A 228 8.20 10.72 -8.05
C LEU A 228 7.72 9.42 -8.70
N ALA A 229 8.36 8.97 -9.77
CA ALA A 229 8.16 7.63 -10.32
C ALA A 229 9.06 6.60 -9.63
N SER A 230 10.30 7.00 -9.32
CA SER A 230 11.36 6.19 -8.73
C SER A 230 11.94 6.84 -7.46
N PRO A 231 11.25 6.77 -6.32
CA PRO A 231 11.68 7.38 -5.05
C PRO A 231 13.10 6.99 -4.60
N LEU A 232 13.62 5.85 -5.04
CA LEU A 232 15.00 5.43 -4.78
C LEU A 232 16.04 6.42 -5.34
N LEU A 233 15.67 7.19 -6.36
CA LEU A 233 16.55 8.11 -7.08
C LEU A 233 16.53 9.54 -6.54
N ALA A 234 15.72 9.82 -5.50
CA ALA A 234 15.72 11.13 -4.88
C ALA A 234 17.13 11.50 -4.37
N ASP A 235 17.60 12.69 -4.72
CA ASP A 235 18.94 13.17 -4.34
C ASP A 235 19.10 13.27 -2.82
N ASP A 236 18.06 13.71 -2.13
CA ASP A 236 18.02 13.85 -0.68
C ASP A 236 16.77 13.20 -0.07
N LEU A 237 16.99 12.37 0.93
CA LEU A 237 15.97 11.70 1.74
C LEU A 237 15.96 12.18 3.20
N SER A 238 16.79 13.17 3.53
CA SER A 238 16.82 13.76 4.86
C SER A 238 15.49 14.44 5.19
N GLY A 239 15.15 14.47 6.48
CA GLY A 239 13.92 15.08 6.97
C GLY A 239 12.62 14.34 6.61
N LEU A 240 12.68 13.18 5.95
CA LEU A 240 11.51 12.32 5.75
C LEU A 240 11.07 11.66 7.06
N PRO A 241 9.77 11.34 7.22
CA PRO A 241 9.25 10.78 8.45
C PRO A 241 9.66 9.32 8.65
N PRO A 242 9.55 8.78 9.88
CA PRO A 242 9.80 7.39 10.19
C PRO A 242 9.13 6.43 9.19
N ALA A 243 9.83 5.36 8.82
CA ALA A 243 9.36 4.41 7.81
C ALA A 243 9.30 2.97 8.35
N LEU A 244 8.27 2.23 7.93
CA LEU A 244 8.28 0.77 7.92
C LEU A 244 8.34 0.30 6.47
N VAL A 245 9.35 -0.52 6.15
CA VAL A 245 9.52 -1.12 4.82
C VAL A 245 9.42 -2.64 4.93
N ILE A 246 8.34 -3.21 4.39
CA ILE A 246 8.13 -4.66 4.34
C ILE A 246 8.52 -5.16 2.95
N THR A 247 9.24 -6.27 2.85
CA THR A 247 9.55 -6.93 1.56
C THR A 247 9.29 -8.44 1.65
N ALA A 248 9.13 -9.09 0.50
CA ALA A 248 9.00 -10.54 0.39
C ALA A 248 10.28 -11.13 -0.22
N GLU A 249 10.72 -12.30 0.26
CA GLU A 249 11.98 -12.91 -0.21
C GLU A 249 11.97 -13.25 -1.71
N HIS A 250 10.83 -13.72 -2.22
CA HIS A 250 10.61 -14.09 -3.61
C HIS A 250 9.73 -13.04 -4.32
N ASP A 251 10.22 -11.81 -4.33
CA ASP A 251 9.59 -10.67 -4.99
C ASP A 251 10.60 -9.95 -5.89
N PRO A 252 10.29 -9.76 -7.18
CA PRO A 252 11.07 -8.89 -8.07
C PRO A 252 11.39 -7.50 -7.49
N LEU A 253 10.53 -6.93 -6.64
CA LEU A 253 10.71 -5.60 -6.07
C LEU A 253 11.50 -5.59 -4.75
N ARG A 254 11.94 -6.76 -4.26
CA ARG A 254 12.62 -6.89 -2.96
C ARG A 254 13.84 -5.99 -2.87
N ASP A 255 14.76 -6.12 -3.82
CA ASP A 255 16.09 -5.50 -3.72
C ASP A 255 16.00 -3.98 -3.78
N GLU A 256 15.13 -3.43 -4.63
CA GLU A 256 14.89 -1.98 -4.71
C GLU A 256 14.21 -1.45 -3.44
N GLY A 257 13.19 -2.15 -2.91
CA GLY A 257 12.55 -1.77 -1.65
C GLY A 257 13.52 -1.77 -0.46
N GLU A 258 14.37 -2.79 -0.35
CA GLU A 258 15.42 -2.85 0.67
C GLU A 258 16.50 -1.77 0.48
N ARG A 259 16.85 -1.48 -0.78
CA ARG A 259 17.79 -0.40 -1.10
C ARG A 259 17.23 0.96 -0.71
N TYR A 260 15.93 1.19 -0.90
CA TYR A 260 15.27 2.42 -0.46
C TYR A 260 15.28 2.53 1.07
N ALA A 261 14.97 1.45 1.79
CA ALA A 261 15.08 1.40 3.25
C ALA A 261 16.49 1.74 3.74
N GLN A 262 17.52 1.22 3.05
CA GLN A 262 18.91 1.52 3.36
C GLN A 262 19.25 3.00 3.13
N ARG A 263 18.84 3.57 2.00
CA ARG A 263 19.02 5.00 1.67
C ARG A 263 18.33 5.93 2.68
N LEU A 264 17.15 5.57 3.16
CA LEU A 264 16.46 6.30 4.24
C LEU A 264 17.29 6.30 5.54
N ARG A 265 17.85 5.15 5.95
CA ARG A 265 18.73 5.07 7.13
C ARG A 265 19.99 5.91 6.98
N GLU A 266 20.62 5.85 5.80
CA GLU A 266 21.81 6.65 5.48
C GLU A 266 21.54 8.15 5.57
N ALA A 267 20.31 8.58 5.27
CA ALA A 267 19.86 9.96 5.41
C ALA A 267 19.38 10.33 6.85
N GLY A 268 19.52 9.42 7.82
CA GLY A 268 19.16 9.65 9.22
C GLY A 268 17.68 9.44 9.55
N VAL A 269 16.88 8.88 8.63
CA VAL A 269 15.46 8.57 8.88
C VAL A 269 15.35 7.34 9.79
N PRO A 270 14.48 7.33 10.82
CA PRO A 270 14.17 6.13 11.57
C PRO A 270 13.46 5.08 10.69
N VAL A 271 14.06 3.91 10.49
CA VAL A 271 13.53 2.87 9.59
C VAL A 271 13.45 1.51 10.27
N ARG A 272 12.24 0.92 10.28
CA ARG A 272 12.02 -0.51 10.46
C ARG A 272 11.98 -1.17 9.08
N ALA A 273 12.72 -2.24 8.88
CA ALA A 273 12.59 -3.00 7.64
C ALA A 273 12.61 -4.50 7.91
N SER A 274 11.71 -5.22 7.26
CA SER A 274 11.47 -6.64 7.47
C SER A 274 11.34 -7.34 6.12
N ARG A 275 12.13 -8.40 5.92
CA ARG A 275 11.97 -9.33 4.81
C ARG A 275 11.19 -10.54 5.31
N TYR A 276 10.11 -10.90 4.62
CA TYR A 276 9.31 -12.08 4.90
C TYR A 276 9.85 -13.29 4.13
N PRO A 277 10.49 -14.27 4.80
CA PRO A 277 11.09 -15.43 4.13
C PRO A 277 10.04 -16.31 3.45
N GLY A 278 10.40 -16.90 2.30
CA GLY A 278 9.54 -17.81 1.53
C GLY A 278 8.28 -17.17 0.92
N MET A 279 8.00 -15.89 1.19
CA MET A 279 6.84 -15.15 0.70
C MET A 279 7.05 -14.55 -0.69
N ILE A 280 5.93 -14.25 -1.34
CA ILE A 280 5.82 -13.65 -2.68
C ILE A 280 5.18 -12.27 -2.63
N HIS A 281 5.30 -11.51 -3.71
CA HIS A 281 4.58 -10.25 -3.89
C HIS A 281 3.06 -10.42 -3.69
N GLY A 282 2.42 -9.46 -3.03
CA GLY A 282 0.97 -9.46 -2.78
C GLY A 282 0.53 -10.24 -1.55
N PHE A 283 1.43 -10.93 -0.82
CA PHE A 283 1.06 -11.73 0.35
C PHE A 283 0.33 -10.93 1.45
N PHE A 284 0.65 -9.65 1.60
CA PHE A 284 0.05 -8.73 2.56
C PHE A 284 -1.44 -8.48 2.28
N ALA A 285 -1.86 -8.51 1.02
CA ALA A 285 -3.25 -8.31 0.62
C ALA A 285 -4.11 -9.58 0.70
N MET A 286 -3.49 -10.74 0.98
CA MET A 286 -4.17 -12.04 1.06
C MET A 286 -3.99 -12.71 2.44
N PRO A 287 -4.35 -12.03 3.55
CA PRO A 287 -4.22 -12.60 4.89
C PRO A 287 -5.07 -13.86 5.07
N GLY A 288 -6.15 -14.05 4.31
CA GLY A 288 -6.96 -15.27 4.33
C GLY A 288 -6.21 -16.50 3.78
N VAL A 289 -5.19 -16.30 2.95
CA VAL A 289 -4.38 -17.37 2.32
C VAL A 289 -3.04 -17.55 3.01
N PHE A 290 -2.39 -16.43 3.39
CA PHE A 290 -1.04 -16.45 3.95
C PHE A 290 -1.04 -15.98 5.40
N ASP A 291 -0.58 -16.85 6.31
CA ASP A 291 -0.38 -16.46 7.72
C ASP A 291 0.64 -15.34 7.86
N ALA A 292 1.64 -15.32 6.96
CA ALA A 292 2.58 -14.22 6.85
C ALA A 292 1.89 -12.88 6.53
N GLY A 293 0.81 -12.89 5.75
CA GLY A 293 0.02 -11.69 5.44
C GLY A 293 -0.60 -11.09 6.70
N ARG A 294 -1.21 -11.93 7.56
CA ARG A 294 -1.69 -11.52 8.88
C ARG A 294 -0.57 -10.95 9.75
N ARG A 295 0.56 -11.64 9.85
CA ARG A 295 1.73 -11.18 10.63
C ARG A 295 2.28 -9.84 10.13
N ALA A 296 2.32 -9.63 8.82
CA ALA A 296 2.76 -8.37 8.23
C ALA A 296 1.78 -7.22 8.50
N GLN A 297 0.47 -7.50 8.49
CA GLN A 297 -0.54 -6.53 8.90
C GLN A 297 -0.45 -6.20 10.40
N ASP A 298 -0.10 -7.18 11.24
CA ASP A 298 0.14 -6.95 12.68
C ASP A 298 1.39 -6.10 12.91
N GLU A 299 2.47 -6.32 12.15
CA GLU A 299 3.67 -5.48 12.16
C GLU A 299 3.37 -4.04 11.71
N ALA A 300 2.58 -3.88 10.64
CA ALA A 300 2.12 -2.58 10.18
C ALA A 300 1.29 -1.86 11.25
N ALA A 301 0.38 -2.57 11.91
CA ALA A 301 -0.38 -2.02 13.02
C ALA A 301 0.51 -1.60 14.20
N ALA A 302 1.50 -2.41 14.58
CA ALA A 302 2.45 -2.07 15.63
C ALA A 302 3.24 -0.79 15.29
N PHE A 303 3.72 -0.66 14.05
CA PHE A 303 4.38 0.56 13.58
C PHE A 303 3.45 1.79 13.65
N LEU A 304 2.21 1.67 13.18
CA LEU A 304 1.25 2.78 13.22
C LEU A 304 0.94 3.19 14.66
N ARG A 305 0.77 2.24 15.59
CA ARG A 305 0.56 2.54 17.01
C ARG A 305 1.72 3.34 17.59
N ASP A 306 2.95 2.93 17.32
CA ASP A 306 4.13 3.63 17.81
C ASP A 306 4.24 5.05 17.25
N VAL A 307 4.02 5.22 15.95
CA VAL A 307 4.03 6.54 15.28
C VAL A 307 2.92 7.45 15.80
N PHE A 308 1.74 6.90 16.07
CA PHE A 308 0.60 7.66 16.60
C PHE A 308 0.63 7.87 18.11
N GLY A 309 1.63 7.31 18.82
CA GLY A 309 1.73 7.37 20.28
C GLY A 309 0.58 6.64 21.00
N LEU A 310 0.03 5.59 20.38
CA LEU A 310 -1.05 4.79 20.95
C LEU A 310 -0.49 3.71 21.90
N PRO A 311 -1.21 3.33 22.97
CA PRO A 311 -0.75 2.30 23.90
C PRO A 311 -0.52 0.96 23.17
N THR A 312 0.38 0.09 23.63
CA THR A 312 0.44 -1.29 23.14
C THR A 312 -0.76 -2.08 23.69
N PRO A 313 -1.47 -2.90 22.90
CA PRO A 313 -2.53 -3.76 23.45
C PRO A 313 -1.92 -4.77 24.43
N PRO A 314 -2.64 -5.18 25.49
CA PRO A 314 -2.19 -6.27 26.35
C PRO A 314 -2.02 -7.56 25.55
N ALA A 315 -0.97 -8.33 25.87
CA ALA A 315 -0.68 -9.60 25.19
C ALA A 315 -1.86 -10.56 25.31
N GLY A 316 -2.37 -11.05 24.18
CA GLY A 316 -3.42 -12.08 24.12
C GLY A 316 -4.87 -11.59 24.07
N SER A 317 -5.14 -10.29 23.97
CA SER A 317 -6.50 -9.81 23.66
C SER A 317 -6.87 -10.18 22.22
N PRO A 318 -7.98 -10.90 21.98
CA PRO A 318 -8.54 -11.02 20.65
C PRO A 318 -8.88 -9.63 20.11
N LEU A 319 -8.62 -9.39 18.83
CA LEU A 319 -9.16 -8.24 18.08
C LEU A 319 -10.68 -8.45 17.91
N THR A 320 -11.45 -8.40 18.99
CA THR A 320 -12.92 -8.46 18.91
C THR A 320 -13.46 -7.06 19.10
N ALA A 321 -14.05 -6.51 18.05
CA ALA A 321 -14.93 -5.36 18.12
C ALA A 321 -16.10 -5.71 19.07
N THR A 322 -16.14 -5.08 20.25
CA THR A 322 -17.36 -5.03 21.03
C THR A 322 -18.34 -4.14 20.29
N VAL A 323 -19.24 -4.75 19.50
CA VAL A 323 -20.45 -4.09 19.02
C VAL A 323 -21.33 -3.90 20.25
N GLY A 324 -21.45 -2.65 20.71
CA GLY A 324 -22.45 -2.30 21.70
C GLY A 324 -23.83 -2.34 21.04
N ASP A 325 -24.65 -3.32 21.41
CA ASP A 325 -26.08 -3.29 21.14
C ASP A 325 -26.69 -2.10 21.91
N GLY A 326 -26.88 -0.99 21.20
CA GLY A 326 -27.63 0.17 21.66
C GLY A 326 -29.11 -0.05 21.39
N ARG A 327 -29.89 -0.04 22.47
CA ARG A 327 -31.35 -0.15 22.54
C ARG A 327 -32.09 0.94 21.76
#